data_AF-A0A7T1I7K0-F1
#
_entry.id   AF-A0A7T1I7K0-F1
#
_cell.length_a   1.000
_cell.length_b   1.000
_cell.length_c   1.000
_cell.angle_alpha   90.00
_cell.angle_beta   90.00
_cell.angle_gamma   90.00
#
_symmetry.space_group_name_H-M   'P 1'
#
loop_
_entity.id
_entity.type
_entity.pdbx_description
1 polymer ?
#
loop_
_entity_poly.entity_id
_entity_poly.type
_entity_poly.pdbx_seq_one_letter_code
_entity_poly.pdbx_strand_id
1 'polypeptide(L)'
;MAMLSAAASPFCRPEEDPFLLLESSLKAIERILQLRRGLPLRRTWIEQPYGEEEITILEEEVIPAIQQCLARVDELDERLLAQQELLHRCQLEADREALSELRLQMA
;
A
#
# COMPACT_ATOMS: atom_id res chain seq x y z
N MET A 1 -1.77 9.81 -11.03
CA MET A 1 -1.06 8.82 -10.22
C MET A 1 -0.85 9.45 -8.86
N ALA A 2 -1.69 9.10 -7.89
CA ALA A 2 -1.46 9.50 -6.52
C ALA A 2 -0.19 8.77 -6.06
N MET A 3 0.85 9.52 -5.77
CA MET A 3 1.90 9.00 -4.90
C MET A 3 1.22 8.81 -3.57
N LEU A 4 0.83 7.56 -3.26
CA LEU A 4 0.48 7.18 -1.90
C LEU A 4 1.57 7.74 -1.03
N SER A 5 1.17 8.57 -0.07
CA SER A 5 2.06 9.31 0.80
C SER A 5 2.91 8.29 1.54
N ALA A 6 4.09 8.00 0.99
CA ALA A 6 5.21 7.42 1.70
C ALA A 6 5.67 8.50 2.69
N ALA A 7 4.86 8.75 3.72
CA ALA A 7 5.33 9.36 4.94
C ALA A 7 6.49 8.47 5.35
N ALA A 8 7.71 9.02 5.35
CA ALA A 8 8.93 8.28 5.67
C ALA A 8 8.68 7.51 6.97
N SER A 9 8.43 6.22 6.85
CA SER A 9 8.10 5.39 7.99
C SER A 9 9.30 5.42 8.92
N PRO A 10 9.14 5.70 10.22
CA PRO A 10 10.26 5.66 11.14
C PRO A 10 10.80 4.22 11.33
N PHE A 11 10.10 3.22 10.81
CA PHE A 11 10.41 1.81 11.01
C PHE A 11 11.28 1.19 9.90
N CYS A 12 11.29 1.76 8.69
CA CYS A 12 12.01 1.20 7.55
C CYS A 12 12.31 2.27 6.49
N ARG A 13 13.38 2.06 5.72
CA ARG A 13 13.65 2.90 4.54
C ARG A 13 12.60 2.63 3.45
N PRO A 14 12.32 3.56 2.54
CA PRO A 14 11.38 3.32 1.44
C PRO A 14 11.74 2.09 0.59
N GLU A 15 13.03 1.79 0.44
CA GLU A 15 13.50 0.61 -0.30
C GLU A 15 13.22 -0.72 0.45
N GLU A 16 12.90 -0.64 1.74
CA GLU A 16 12.63 -1.77 2.64
C GLU A 16 11.13 -1.88 2.97
N ASP A 17 10.29 -1.01 2.40
CA ASP A 17 8.85 -1.08 2.60
C ASP A 17 8.28 -2.34 1.93
N PRO A 18 7.66 -3.25 2.71
CA PRO A 18 7.15 -4.50 2.18
C PRO A 18 6.01 -4.30 1.16
N PHE A 19 5.20 -3.26 1.29
CA PHE A 19 4.08 -2.99 0.39
C PHE A 19 4.55 -2.36 -0.92
N LEU A 20 5.58 -1.50 -0.87
CA LEU A 20 6.23 -1.00 -2.10
C LEU A 20 6.94 -2.13 -2.86
N LEU A 21 7.56 -3.08 -2.15
CA LEU A 21 8.14 -4.28 -2.76
C LEU A 21 7.05 -5.14 -3.42
N LEU A 22 5.91 -5.34 -2.76
CA LEU A 22 4.78 -6.09 -3.33
C LEU A 22 4.21 -5.42 -4.58
N GLU A 23 3.99 -4.11 -4.55
CA GLU A 23 3.47 -3.35 -5.69
C GLU A 23 4.44 -3.39 -6.89
N SER A 24 5.74 -3.19 -6.65
CA SER A 24 6.75 -3.26 -7.71
C SER A 24 6.90 -4.67 -8.28
N SER A 25 6.85 -5.70 -7.42
CA SER A 25 6.89 -7.11 -7.83
C SER A 25 5.67 -7.47 -8.68
N LEU A 26 4.47 -7.05 -8.28
CA LEU A 26 3.24 -7.25 -9.05
C LEU A 26 3.36 -6.68 -10.46
N LYS A 27 3.76 -5.40 -10.58
CA LYS A 27 3.97 -4.73 -11.87
C LYS A 27 5.00 -5.44 -12.73
N ALA A 28 6.09 -5.93 -12.12
CA ALA A 28 7.13 -6.66 -12.82
C ALA A 28 6.61 -8.00 -13.35
N ILE A 29 5.86 -8.75 -12.55
CA ILE A 29 5.25 -10.02 -12.92
C ILE A 29 4.25 -9.83 -14.07
N GLU A 30 3.30 -8.89 -13.93
CA GLU A 30 2.31 -8.60 -14.97
C GLU A 30 2.98 -8.23 -16.31
N ARG A 31 4.03 -7.41 -16.25
CA ARG A 31 4.80 -7.05 -17.44
C ARG A 31 5.50 -8.25 -18.07
N ILE A 32 6.08 -9.14 -17.26
CA ILE A 32 6.76 -10.35 -17.75
C ILE A 32 5.74 -11.26 -18.45
N LEU A 33 4.59 -11.52 -17.80
CA LEU A 33 3.53 -12.37 -18.35
C LEU A 33 2.99 -11.79 -19.67
N GLN A 34 2.78 -10.47 -19.72
CA GLN A 34 2.34 -9.79 -20.93
C GLN A 34 3.36 -9.92 -22.08
N LEU A 35 4.64 -9.69 -21.81
CA LEU A 35 5.71 -9.77 -22.81
C LEU A 35 6.00 -11.20 -23.29
N ARG A 36 5.70 -12.19 -22.46
CA ARG A 36 5.94 -13.62 -22.73
C ARG A 36 4.65 -14.37 -23.07
N ARG A 37 3.56 -13.68 -23.38
CA ARG A 37 2.29 -14.33 -23.69
C ARG A 37 2.43 -15.30 -24.87
N GLY A 38 2.09 -16.56 -24.63
CA GLY A 38 2.22 -17.64 -25.62
C GLY A 38 3.66 -18.11 -25.87
N LEU A 39 4.63 -17.67 -25.07
CA LEU A 39 6.02 -18.10 -25.11
C LEU A 39 6.42 -18.75 -23.77
N PRO A 40 7.29 -19.77 -23.77
CA PRO A 40 7.78 -20.36 -22.54
C PRO A 40 8.53 -19.33 -21.67
N LEU A 41 8.16 -19.26 -20.39
CA LEU A 41 8.86 -18.43 -19.42
C LEU A 41 10.08 -19.19 -18.89
N ARG A 42 11.30 -18.73 -19.21
CA ARG A 42 12.55 -19.42 -18.80
C ARG A 42 12.91 -19.10 -17.35
N ARG A 43 13.46 -20.10 -16.66
CA ARG A 43 14.08 -19.93 -15.34
C ARG A 43 15.54 -19.46 -15.48
N THR A 44 16.06 -18.84 -14.43
CA THR A 44 17.44 -18.31 -14.41
C THR A 44 18.49 -19.40 -14.20
N TRP A 45 18.18 -20.44 -13.44
CA TRP A 45 19.14 -21.43 -12.94
C TRP A 45 18.85 -22.89 -13.36
N ILE A 46 17.77 -23.11 -14.12
CA ILE A 46 17.29 -24.43 -14.52
C ILE A 46 16.87 -24.33 -15.99
N GLU A 47 17.14 -25.38 -16.78
CA GLU A 47 16.82 -25.37 -18.22
C GLU A 47 15.32 -25.46 -18.51
N GLN A 48 14.57 -26.14 -17.63
CA GLN A 48 13.12 -26.31 -17.74
C GLN A 48 12.39 -24.96 -17.53
N PRO A 49 11.56 -24.50 -18.48
CA PRO A 49 10.72 -23.32 -18.29
C PRO A 49 9.66 -23.55 -17.22
N TYR A 50 9.03 -22.47 -16.75
CA TYR A 50 7.82 -22.58 -15.93
C TYR A 50 6.73 -23.32 -16.70
N GLY A 51 6.05 -24.25 -16.03
CA GLY A 51 4.93 -25.01 -16.56
C GLY A 51 3.63 -24.21 -16.58
N GLU A 52 2.63 -24.70 -17.30
CA GLU A 52 1.31 -24.05 -17.36
C GLU A 52 0.65 -23.96 -15.98
N GLU A 53 0.69 -25.03 -15.17
CA GLU A 53 0.15 -25.02 -13.80
C GLU A 53 0.78 -23.94 -12.92
N GLU A 54 2.11 -23.75 -13.00
CA GLU A 54 2.81 -22.73 -12.22
C GLU A 54 2.42 -21.31 -12.65
N ILE A 55 2.21 -21.11 -13.96
CA ILE A 55 1.73 -19.83 -14.50
C ILE A 55 0.27 -19.60 -14.10
N THR A 56 -0.58 -20.62 -14.16
CA THR A 56 -1.97 -20.55 -13.70
C THR A 56 -2.04 -20.19 -12.22
N ILE A 57 -1.25 -20.83 -11.34
CA ILE A 57 -1.19 -20.46 -9.91
C ILE A 57 -0.78 -19.00 -9.74
N LEU A 58 0.21 -18.54 -10.52
CA LEU A 58 0.66 -17.16 -10.47
C LEU A 58 -0.47 -16.18 -10.88
N GLU A 59 -1.19 -16.49 -11.96
CA GLU A 59 -2.26 -15.66 -12.54
C GLU A 59 -3.56 -15.68 -11.71
N GLU A 60 -3.96 -16.84 -11.21
CA GLU A 60 -5.26 -17.05 -10.57
C GLU A 60 -5.21 -16.95 -9.05
N GLU A 61 -4.06 -17.21 -8.42
CA GLU A 61 -3.94 -17.21 -6.96
C GLU A 61 -3.03 -16.08 -6.45
N VAL A 62 -1.78 -16.03 -6.92
CA VAL A 62 -0.76 -15.13 -6.36
C VAL A 62 -1.03 -13.67 -6.70
N ILE A 63 -1.22 -13.35 -7.99
CA ILE A 63 -1.50 -11.97 -8.42
C ILE A 63 -2.76 -11.41 -7.73
N PRO A 64 -3.89 -12.13 -7.70
CA PRO A 64 -5.08 -11.67 -7.00
C PRO A 64 -4.86 -11.48 -5.49
N ALA A 65 -4.11 -12.38 -4.84
CA ALA A 65 -3.80 -12.23 -3.42
C ALA A 65 -2.98 -10.96 -3.13
N ILE A 66 -2.00 -10.64 -3.97
CA ILE A 66 -1.22 -9.40 -3.84
C ILE A 66 -2.12 -8.17 -4.05
N GLN A 67 -2.96 -8.17 -5.09
CA GLN A 67 -3.90 -7.08 -5.36
C GLN A 67 -4.87 -6.84 -4.20
N GLN A 68 -5.42 -7.91 -3.62
CA GLN A 68 -6.30 -7.82 -2.45
C GLN A 68 -5.57 -7.28 -1.22
N CYS A 69 -4.32 -7.71 -1.01
CA CYS A 69 -3.48 -7.21 0.08
C CYS A 69 -3.26 -5.70 -0.05
N LEU A 70 -2.87 -5.21 -1.24
CA LEU A 70 -2.63 -3.79 -1.48
C LEU A 70 -3.92 -2.97 -1.30
N ALA A 71 -5.04 -3.43 -1.86
CA ALA A 71 -6.34 -2.75 -1.70
C ALA A 71 -6.77 -2.65 -0.23
N ARG A 72 -6.49 -3.69 0.57
CA ARG A 72 -6.75 -3.70 2.02
C ARG A 72 -5.89 -2.69 2.76
N VAL A 73 -4.63 -2.52 2.36
CA VAL A 73 -3.72 -1.54 2.96
C VAL A 73 -4.20 -0.13 2.66
N ASP A 74 -4.55 0.16 1.40
CA ASP A 74 -5.11 1.45 1.00
C ASP A 74 -6.37 1.81 1.81
N GLU A 75 -7.30 0.86 1.98
CA GLU A 75 -8.50 1.05 2.81
C GLU A 75 -8.16 1.39 4.27
N LEU A 76 -7.17 0.69 4.84
CA LEU A 76 -6.74 0.93 6.22
C LEU A 76 -6.09 2.29 6.38
N ASP A 77 -5.27 2.71 5.42
CA ASP A 77 -4.62 4.01 5.41
C ASP A 77 -5.66 5.15 5.32
N GLU A 78 -6.65 5.03 4.42
CA GLU A 78 -7.74 6.01 4.32
C GLU A 78 -8.54 6.12 5.63
N ARG A 79 -8.87 4.98 6.24
CA ARG A 79 -9.58 4.94 7.52
C ARG A 79 -8.76 5.55 8.65
N LEU A 80 -7.46 5.28 8.68
CA LEU A 80 -6.54 5.84 9.68
C LEU A 80 -6.42 7.36 9.52
N LEU A 81 -6.27 7.85 8.29
CA LEU A 81 -6.20 9.28 7.98
C LEU A 81 -7.50 10.00 8.40
N ALA A 82 -8.66 9.44 8.06
CA ALA A 82 -9.95 10.01 8.46
C ALA A 82 -10.10 10.07 9.99
N GLN A 83 -9.66 9.04 10.72
CA GLN A 83 -9.68 9.03 12.17
C GLN A 83 -8.73 10.09 12.77
N GLN A 84 -7.54 10.24 12.21
CA GLN A 84 -6.58 11.26 12.65
C GLN A 84 -7.12 12.68 12.42
N GLU A 85 -7.75 12.94 11.28
CA GLU A 85 -8.35 14.25 10.98
C GLU A 85 -9.49 14.59 11.95
N LEU A 86 -10.36 13.62 12.27
CA LEU A 86 -11.42 13.80 13.26
C LEU A 86 -10.86 14.16 14.64
N LEU A 87 -9.86 13.41 15.11
CA LEU A 87 -9.21 13.68 16.40
C LEU A 87 -8.58 15.06 16.42
N HIS A 88 -7.90 15.44 15.34
CA HIS A 88 -7.28 16.75 15.22
C HIS A 88 -8.31 17.89 15.29
N ARG A 89 -9.45 17.73 14.61
CA ARG A 89 -10.56 18.70 14.66
C ARG A 89 -11.16 18.84 16.06
N CYS A 90 -11.44 17.72 16.74
CA CYS A 90 -11.95 17.75 18.11
C CYS A 90 -10.98 18.45 19.06
N GLN A 91 -9.66 18.23 18.90
CA GLN A 91 -8.64 18.90 19.71
C GLN A 91 -8.66 20.42 19.48
N LEU A 92 -8.72 20.86 18.22
CA LEU A 92 -8.80 22.29 17.88
C LEU A 92 -10.06 22.96 18.44
N GLU A 93 -11.19 22.26 18.43
CA GLU A 93 -12.44 22.75 19.01
C GLU A 93 -12.33 22.90 20.53
N ALA A 94 -11.79 21.89 21.22
CA ALA A 94 -11.55 21.93 22.66
C ALA A 94 -10.57 23.04 23.07
N ASP A 95 -9.46 23.21 22.34
CA ASP A 95 -8.48 24.27 22.59
C ASP A 95 -9.12 25.66 22.42
N ARG A 96 -9.98 25.82 21.40
CA ARG A 96 -10.71 27.08 21.16
C ARG A 96 -11.68 27.40 22.31
N GLU A 97 -12.40 26.41 22.80
CA GLU A 97 -13.31 26.56 23.94
C GLU A 97 -12.53 26.94 25.20
N ALA A 98 -11.45 26.23 25.53
CA ALA A 98 -10.60 26.52 26.67
C ALA A 98 -10.02 27.94 26.62
N LEU A 99 -9.57 28.40 25.45
CA LEU A 99 -9.10 29.78 25.26
C LEU A 99 -10.22 30.80 25.47
N SER A 100 -11.45 30.49 25.07
CA SER A 100 -12.60 31.38 25.25
C SER A 100 -13.00 31.52 26.73
N GLU A 101 -12.98 30.42 27.47
CA GLU A 101 -13.25 30.39 28.91
C GLU A 101 -12.19 31.15 29.71
N LEU A 102 -10.92 30.95 29.39
CA LEU A 102 -9.81 31.70 30.00
C LEU A 102 -9.98 33.21 29.79
N ARG A 103 -10.41 33.61 28.59
CA ARG A 103 -10.61 35.02 28.24
C ARG A 103 -11.78 35.66 29.01
N LEU A 104 -12.83 34.88 29.27
CA LEU A 104 -13.97 35.32 30.08
C LEU A 104 -13.62 35.42 31.58
N GLN A 105 -12.71 34.57 32.09
CA GLN A 105 -12.25 34.63 33.47
C GLN A 105 -11.31 35.82 33.75
N MET A 106 -10.67 36.36 32.72
CA MET A 106 -9.73 37.49 32.82
C MET A 106 -10.36 38.86 32.54
N ALA A 107 -11.65 38.91 32.21
CA ALA A 107 -12.42 40.13 31.93
C ALA A 107 -13.31 40.49 33.13
#